data_AF-A0A8T4IDN2-F1
#
_entry.id   AF-A0A8T4IDN2-F1
#
_cell.length_a   1.000
_cell.length_b   1.000
_cell.length_c   1.000
_cell.angle_alpha   90.00
_cell.angle_beta   90.00
_cell.angle_gamma   90.00
#
_symmetry.space_group_name_H-M   'P 1'
#
loop_
_entity.id
_entity.type
_entity.pdbx_description
1 polymer ?
#
loop_
_entity_poly.entity_id
_entity_poly.type
_entity_poly.pdbx_seq_one_letter_code
_entity_poly.pdbx_strand_id
1 'polypeptide(L)' 'RGRARQAGITGWEKITAHGLRRGGAQALADAGGDPTAQGRWKAGSAVVKREYLDRAQSRAENPWLKLARR' A
#
# COMPACT_ATOMS: atom_id res chain seq x y z
N ARG A 1 -7.03 -14.93 6.88
CA ARG A 1 -6.25 -15.06 8.13
C ARG A 1 -5.63 -16.45 8.27
N GLY A 2 -6.39 -17.56 8.13
CA GLY A 2 -5.84 -18.93 8.22
C GLY A 2 -4.59 -19.20 7.37
N ARG A 3 -4.59 -18.77 6.10
CA ARG A 3 -3.40 -18.87 5.22
C ARG A 3 -2.16 -18.11 5.75
N ALA A 4 -2.36 -16.95 6.36
CA ALA A 4 -1.26 -16.15 6.91
C ALA A 4 -0.68 -16.77 8.19
N ARG A 5 -1.55 -17.39 9.02
CA ARG A 5 -1.13 -18.18 10.18
C ARG A 5 -0.32 -19.42 9.76
N GLN A 6 -0.78 -20.14 8.74
CA GLN A 6 -0.04 -21.29 8.19
C GLN A 6 1.31 -20.89 7.57
N ALA A 7 1.39 -19.70 6.96
CA ALA A 7 2.63 -19.16 6.40
C ALA A 7 3.58 -18.56 7.46
N GLY A 8 3.26 -18.67 8.76
CA GLY A 8 4.13 -18.18 9.84
C GLY A 8 4.28 -16.65 9.89
N ILE A 9 3.36 -15.89 9.30
CA ILE A 9 3.45 -14.43 9.27
C ILE A 9 3.19 -13.89 10.70
N THR A 10 4.19 -13.25 11.29
CA THR A 10 4.06 -12.54 12.57
C THR A 10 3.02 -11.41 12.47
N GLY A 11 2.11 -11.32 13.45
CA GLY A 11 1.03 -10.32 13.47
C GLY A 11 -0.15 -10.64 12.52
N TRP A 12 -0.33 -11.91 12.15
CA TRP A 12 -1.41 -12.38 11.28
C TRP A 12 -2.82 -12.01 11.78
N GLU A 13 -2.98 -11.77 13.08
CA GLU A 13 -4.23 -11.34 13.72
C GLU A 13 -4.67 -9.96 13.21
N LYS A 14 -3.69 -9.08 12.96
CA LYS A 14 -3.91 -7.71 12.48
C LYS A 14 -4.20 -7.66 10.97
N ILE A 15 -3.99 -8.75 10.24
CA ILE A 15 -4.28 -8.82 8.81
C ILE A 15 -5.79 -8.74 8.60
N THR A 16 -6.24 -7.70 7.92
CA THR A 16 -7.63 -7.54 7.48
C THR A 16 -7.75 -7.78 5.98
N ALA A 17 -8.92 -8.22 5.52
CA ALA A 17 -9.17 -8.38 4.08
C ALA A 17 -8.98 -7.05 3.32
N HIS A 18 -9.38 -5.94 3.94
CA HIS A 18 -9.15 -4.60 3.41
C HIS A 18 -7.66 -4.22 3.38
N GLY A 19 -6.91 -4.56 4.44
CA GLY A 19 -5.46 -4.34 4.51
C GLY A 19 -4.68 -5.12 3.44
N LEU A 20 -5.10 -6.35 3.10
CA LEU A 20 -4.49 -7.11 2.00
C LEU A 20 -4.77 -6.48 0.63
N ARG A 21 -5.96 -5.89 0.43
CA ARG A 21 -6.27 -5.13 -0.81
C ARG A 21 -5.44 -3.85 -0.89
N ARG A 22 -5.39 -3.08 0.19
CA ARG A 22 -4.59 -1.84 0.29
C ARG A 22 -3.09 -2.12 0.16
N GLY A 23 -2.58 -3.17 0.79
CA GLY A 23 -1.15 -3.48 0.85
C GLY A 23 -0.54 -3.71 -0.53
N GLY A 24 -1.20 -4.48 -1.39
CA GLY A 24 -0.72 -4.71 -2.76
C GLY A 24 -0.69 -3.43 -3.62
N ALA A 25 -1.67 -2.55 -3.44
CA ALA A 25 -1.70 -1.26 -4.14
C ALA A 25 -0.68 -0.27 -3.58
N GLN A 26 -0.50 -0.26 -2.25
CA GLN A 26 0.50 0.56 -1.58
C GLN A 26 1.91 0.14 -1.99
N ALA A 27 2.20 -1.17 -2.06
CA ALA A 27 3.51 -1.67 -2.49
C ALA A 27 3.85 -1.25 -3.94
N LEU A 28 2.88 -1.28 -4.85
CA LEU A 28 3.08 -0.77 -6.21
C LEU A 28 3.31 0.74 -6.23
N ALA A 29 2.51 1.50 -5.50
CA ALA A 29 2.65 2.95 -5.41
C ALA A 29 3.97 3.39 -4.75
N ASP A 30 4.41 2.70 -3.70
CA ASP A 30 5.69 2.92 -3.03
C ASP A 30 6.88 2.62 -3.98
N ALA A 31 6.70 1.69 -4.94
CA ALA A 31 7.66 1.42 -6.00
C ALA A 31 7.54 2.38 -7.22
N GLY A 32 6.62 3.35 -7.18
CA GLY A 32 6.36 4.30 -8.25
C GLY A 32 5.48 3.78 -9.39
N GLY A 33 4.91 2.59 -9.27
CA GLY A 33 4.02 1.98 -10.26
C GLY A 33 2.57 2.45 -10.13
N ASP A 34 1.80 2.38 -11.22
CA ASP A 34 0.37 2.70 -11.23
C ASP A 34 -0.45 1.57 -10.59
N PRO A 35 -1.07 1.78 -9.42
CA PRO A 35 -1.81 0.74 -8.73
C PRO A 35 -3.15 0.41 -9.42
N THR A 36 -3.62 1.24 -10.37
CA THR A 36 -4.82 0.96 -11.18
C THR A 36 -4.61 -0.14 -12.22
N ALA A 37 -3.36 -0.48 -12.55
CA ALA A 37 -3.01 -1.54 -13.50
C ALA A 37 -3.37 -2.96 -12.99
N GLN A 38 -3.75 -3.11 -11.71
CA GLN A 38 -4.15 -4.40 -11.13
C GLN A 38 -5.53 -4.91 -11.62
N GLY A 39 -6.23 -4.18 -12.48
CA GLY A 39 -7.57 -4.54 -12.99
C GLY A 39 -8.70 -4.46 -11.97
N ARG A 40 -8.40 -4.04 -10.73
CA ARG A 40 -9.36 -3.90 -9.62
C ARG A 40 -10.08 -2.55 -9.60
N TRP A 41 -9.51 -1.57 -10.30
CA TRP A 41 -10.00 -0.21 -10.39
C TRP A 41 -10.08 0.20 -11.85
N LYS A 42 -10.85 1.25 -12.12
CA LYS A 42 -10.83 1.89 -13.43
C LYS A 42 -9.40 2.32 -13.74
N ALA A 43 -8.88 1.86 -14.88
CA ALA A 43 -7.56 2.23 -15.34
C ALA A 43 -7.44 3.77 -15.40
N GLY A 44 -6.34 4.30 -14.87
CA GLY A 44 -6.11 5.74 -14.84
C GLY A 44 -7.01 6.53 -13.88
N SER A 45 -7.71 5.88 -12.94
CA SER A 45 -8.51 6.57 -11.92
C SER A 45 -7.68 7.59 -11.12
N ALA A 46 -8.01 8.88 -11.29
CA ALA A 46 -7.34 9.98 -10.60
C ALA A 46 -7.45 9.87 -9.07
N VAL A 47 -8.60 9.39 -8.56
CA VAL A 47 -8.82 9.22 -7.12
C VAL A 47 -7.86 8.17 -6.54
N VAL A 48 -7.67 7.05 -7.24
CA VAL A 48 -6.79 5.97 -6.79
C VAL A 48 -5.33 6.39 -6.87
N LYS A 49 -4.92 7.06 -7.95
CA LYS A 49 -3.57 7.62 -8.07
C LYS A 49 -3.27 8.56 -6.91
N ARG A 50 -4.17 9.50 -6.62
CA ARG A 50 -4.01 10.43 -5.49
C ARG A 50 -3.91 9.71 -4.14
N GLU A 51 -4.79 8.75 -3.88
CA GLU A 51 -4.85 8.09 -2.56
C GLU A 51 -3.64 7.21 -2.26
N TYR A 52 -3.02 6.62 -3.30
CA TYR A 52 -1.91 5.70 -3.14
C TYR A 52 -0.58 6.28 -3.60
N LEU A 53 -0.47 6.74 -4.85
CA LEU A 53 0.78 7.19 -5.47
C LEU A 53 1.21 8.56 -4.94
N ASP A 54 0.35 9.58 -5.05
CA ASP A 54 0.69 10.94 -4.59
C ASP A 54 0.94 10.94 -3.08
N ARG A 55 0.16 10.14 -2.34
CA ARG A 55 0.33 9.97 -0.90
C ARG A 55 1.63 9.24 -0.55
N ALA A 56 2.04 8.23 -1.31
CA ALA A 56 3.32 7.55 -1.14
C ALA A 56 4.49 8.50 -1.40
N GLN A 57 4.45 9.24 -2.52
CA GLN A 57 5.44 10.26 -2.86
C GLN A 57 5.55 11.34 -1.78
N SER A 58 4.40 11.90 -1.35
CA SER A 58 4.36 12.88 -0.27
C SER A 58 4.99 12.36 1.02
N ARG A 59 4.75 11.09 1.39
CA ARG A 59 5.40 10.47 2.56
C ARG A 59 6.90 10.28 2.37
N ALA A 60 7.34 9.92 1.18
CA ALA A 60 8.75 9.74 0.85
C ALA A 60 9.51 11.08 0.88
N GLU A 61 8.85 12.19 0.54
CA GLU A 61 9.44 13.52 0.54
C GLU A 61 9.36 14.23 1.88
N ASN A 62 8.45 13.80 2.77
CA ASN A 62 8.21 14.46 4.06
C ASN A 62 9.46 14.46 4.97
N PRO A 63 10.02 15.64 5.31
CA PRO A 63 11.24 15.74 6.11
C PRO A 63 11.07 15.25 7.56
N TRP A 64 9.88 15.42 8.15
CA TRP A 64 9.59 14.96 9.51
C TRP A 64 9.54 13.43 9.60
N LEU A 65 8.98 12.75 8.59
CA LEU A 65 8.99 11.29 8.52
C LEU A 65 10.40 10.72 8.31
N LYS A 66 11.27 11.45 7.62
CA LYS A 66 12.69 11.06 7.46
C LYS A 66 13.45 11.15 8.79
N LEU A 67 13.17 12.18 9.59
CA LEU A 67 13.76 12.35 10.92
C LEU A 67 13.29 11.28 11.91
N ALA A 68 11.99 10.95 11.91
CA ALA A 68 11.40 9.95 12.83
C ALA A 68 11.82 8.50 12.56
N ARG A 69 12.52 8.22 11.45
CA ARG A 69 13.03 6.89 11.06
C ARG A 69 14.51 6.68 11.42
N ARG A 70 15.20 7.69 11.95
CA ARG A 70 16.55 7.57 12.53
C ARG A 70 16.47 7.10 13.97
#